data_AF-A0A3S0N049-F1
#
_entry.id   AF-A0A3S0N049-F1
#
_cell.length_a   1.000
_cell.length_b   1.000
_cell.length_c   1.000
_cell.angle_alpha   90.00
_cell.angle_beta   90.00
_cell.angle_gamma   90.00
#
_symmetry.space_group_name_H-M   'P 1'
#
loop_
_entity.id
_entity.type
_entity.pdbx_description
1 polymer ?
#
loop_
_entity_poly.entity_id
_entity_poly.type
_entity_poly.pdbx_seq_one_letter_code
_entity_poly.pdbx_strand_id
1 'polypeptide(L)'
;MTKSNSISPNAPAIELSGAISLRSGQHSWGNQKRMALLDAIGQEGSITAAARKIGLSYKAAWDAVDTMNNLAGEALVLRSIGGPHGGGAKLTKRAHELIRLYQAVNQEHKRFIALLSRANNECFQNLELMQHMMIETSARNKLLGVVDHISPGAINDEVALTVGDGIQIIATISKESVQSLDLYPGKRAIAFIQASSVIVGLPGGDLRLSARNQLQGTVNRIVTGAVNAEVSIALEQGQIIAAMLSKESLESMDLKEEQAAYAIFKASSVMLGVLD
;
A
#
# COMPACT_ATOMS: atom_id res chain seq x y z
N MET A 1 -28.35 -7.00 -33.29
CA MET A 1 -27.43 -5.86 -33.07
C MET A 1 -26.99 -5.89 -31.61
N THR A 2 -25.93 -6.62 -31.32
CA THR A 2 -25.30 -6.72 -29.99
C THR A 2 -24.05 -5.86 -30.01
N LYS A 3 -24.08 -4.71 -29.33
CA LYS A 3 -22.89 -3.87 -29.14
C LYS A 3 -22.06 -4.46 -28.00
N SER A 4 -20.94 -5.06 -28.38
CA SER A 4 -19.79 -5.34 -27.52
C SER A 4 -19.30 -4.03 -26.92
N ASN A 5 -19.30 -3.91 -25.58
CA ASN A 5 -18.67 -2.81 -24.87
C ASN A 5 -17.17 -3.13 -24.74
N SER A 6 -16.37 -2.45 -25.55
CA SER A 6 -14.92 -2.42 -25.49
C SER A 6 -14.44 -1.65 -24.26
N ILE A 7 -13.82 -2.35 -23.32
CA ILE A 7 -13.09 -1.76 -22.18
C ILE A 7 -11.78 -1.15 -22.73
N SER A 8 -11.54 0.12 -22.45
CA SER A 8 -10.35 0.87 -22.89
C SER A 8 -9.05 0.30 -22.26
N PRO A 9 -7.94 0.16 -23.00
CA PRO A 9 -6.77 -0.61 -22.57
C PRO A 9 -5.60 0.28 -22.12
N ASN A 10 -5.73 1.08 -21.05
CA ASN A 10 -4.63 1.97 -20.68
C ASN A 10 -4.48 2.29 -19.18
N ALA A 11 -4.61 1.27 -18.32
CA ALA A 11 -3.94 1.30 -17.02
C ALA A 11 -2.54 0.69 -17.21
N PRO A 12 -1.45 1.30 -16.67
CA PRO A 12 -0.13 0.68 -16.72
C PRO A 12 -0.22 -0.71 -16.08
N ALA A 13 0.28 -1.72 -16.79
CA ALA A 13 0.30 -3.08 -16.28
C ALA A 13 1.11 -3.10 -14.98
N ILE A 14 0.59 -3.76 -13.94
CA ILE A 14 1.32 -3.95 -12.69
C ILE A 14 2.64 -4.65 -13.01
N GLU A 15 3.75 -3.94 -12.79
CA GLU A 15 5.08 -4.48 -12.99
C GLU A 15 5.58 -5.10 -11.69
N LEU A 16 5.94 -6.39 -11.76
CA LEU A 16 6.63 -7.03 -10.65
C LEU A 16 8.01 -6.38 -10.50
N SER A 17 8.23 -5.67 -9.40
CA SER A 17 9.53 -5.10 -9.06
C SER A 17 10.16 -5.86 -7.89
N GLY A 18 11.48 -6.04 -7.93
CA GLY A 18 12.24 -6.73 -6.90
C GLY A 18 13.59 -6.04 -6.70
N ALA A 19 14.07 -6.04 -5.46
CA ALA A 19 15.40 -5.52 -5.11
C ALA A 19 16.24 -6.63 -4.46
N ILE A 20 17.52 -6.68 -4.83
CA ILE A 20 18.48 -7.61 -4.23
C ILE A 20 19.16 -6.91 -3.06
N SER A 21 19.01 -7.48 -1.87
CA SER A 21 19.78 -7.11 -0.68
C SER A 21 20.74 -8.24 -0.30
N LEU A 22 22.03 -7.92 -0.15
CA LEU A 22 23.03 -8.84 0.38
C LEU A 22 23.14 -8.64 1.89
N ARG A 23 22.98 -9.70 2.69
CA ARG A 23 23.09 -9.67 4.16
C ARG A 23 24.14 -10.67 4.65
N SER A 24 24.88 -10.31 5.70
CA SER A 24 25.67 -11.25 6.49
C SER A 24 25.42 -10.96 7.97
N GLY A 25 24.83 -11.93 8.67
CA GLY A 25 24.30 -11.75 10.03
C GLY A 25 23.24 -10.65 10.11
N GLN A 26 23.38 -9.74 11.07
CA GLN A 26 22.50 -8.58 11.27
C GLN A 26 22.78 -7.43 10.30
N HIS A 27 23.90 -7.45 9.57
CA HIS A 27 24.33 -6.33 8.73
C HIS A 27 23.87 -6.50 7.28
N SER A 28 23.29 -5.44 6.71
CA SER A 28 22.97 -5.33 5.28
C SER A 28 24.16 -4.71 4.53
N TRP A 29 24.76 -5.49 3.63
CA TRP A 29 26.01 -5.17 2.93
C TRP A 29 25.75 -4.33 1.68
N GLY A 30 24.65 -4.60 0.97
CA GLY A 30 24.36 -4.00 -0.33
C GLY A 30 22.97 -3.39 -0.40
N ASN A 31 22.87 -2.08 -0.17
CA ASN A 31 21.77 -1.28 -0.72
C ASN A 31 22.15 -0.92 -2.17
N GLN A 32 21.21 -1.04 -3.12
CA GLN A 32 21.34 -0.60 -4.52
C GLN A 32 22.07 0.75 -4.65
N LYS A 33 21.81 1.69 -3.73
CA LYS A 33 22.44 3.02 -3.68
C LYS A 33 23.96 2.98 -3.53
N ARG A 34 24.52 2.03 -2.75
CA ARG A 34 25.97 1.91 -2.53
C ARG A 34 26.70 1.38 -3.76
N MET A 35 26.12 0.38 -4.43
CA MET A 35 26.68 -0.15 -5.67
C MET A 35 26.57 0.88 -6.81
N ALA A 36 25.46 1.61 -6.89
CA ALA A 36 25.30 2.73 -7.81
C ALA A 36 26.35 3.83 -7.57
N LEU A 37 26.67 4.12 -6.30
CA LEU A 37 27.73 5.07 -5.95
C LEU A 37 29.11 4.59 -6.40
N LEU A 38 29.47 3.33 -6.17
CA LEU A 38 30.75 2.78 -6.65
C LEU A 38 30.85 2.85 -8.19
N ASP A 39 29.81 2.42 -8.90
CA ASP A 39 29.77 2.47 -10.37
C ASP A 39 29.89 3.91 -10.89
N ALA A 40 29.17 4.86 -10.29
CA ALA A 40 29.26 6.27 -10.63
C ALA A 40 30.65 6.86 -10.33
N ILE A 41 31.31 6.47 -9.23
CA ILE A 41 32.69 6.89 -8.94
C ILE A 41 33.65 6.37 -10.00
N GLY A 42 33.47 5.13 -10.46
CA GLY A 42 34.27 4.53 -11.52
C GLY A 42 34.17 5.29 -12.86
N GLN A 43 32.98 5.81 -13.17
CA GLN A 43 32.72 6.58 -14.40
C GLN A 43 33.20 8.03 -14.31
N GLU A 44 32.91 8.70 -13.20
CA GLU A 44 33.14 10.14 -13.05
C GLU A 44 34.54 10.47 -12.50
N GLY A 45 35.23 9.51 -11.89
CA GLY A 45 36.54 9.72 -11.26
C GLY A 45 36.51 10.66 -10.05
N SER A 46 35.32 10.97 -9.51
CA SER A 46 35.11 11.88 -8.39
C SER A 46 33.89 11.48 -7.57
N ILE A 47 34.05 11.43 -6.23
CA ILE A 47 32.95 11.14 -5.30
C ILE A 47 31.87 12.22 -5.39
N THR A 48 32.26 13.48 -5.55
CA THR A 48 31.33 14.61 -5.62
C THR A 48 30.48 14.56 -6.90
N ALA A 49 31.10 14.25 -8.04
CA ALA A 49 30.40 14.10 -9.32
C ALA A 49 29.46 12.89 -9.30
N ALA A 50 29.94 11.76 -8.76
CA ALA A 50 29.14 10.55 -8.58
C ALA A 50 27.93 10.80 -7.67
N ALA A 51 28.11 11.51 -6.55
CA ALA A 51 27.04 11.86 -5.62
C ALA A 51 25.92 12.67 -6.31
N ARG A 52 26.30 13.69 -7.11
CA ARG A 52 25.34 14.49 -7.88
C ARG A 52 24.56 13.65 -8.89
N LYS A 53 25.24 12.76 -9.61
CA LYS A 53 24.63 11.89 -10.63
C LYS A 53 23.54 10.98 -10.08
N ILE A 54 23.72 10.48 -8.86
CA ILE A 54 22.78 9.55 -8.22
C ILE A 54 21.87 10.21 -7.17
N GLY A 55 21.90 11.55 -7.06
CA GLY A 55 21.04 12.31 -6.14
C GLY A 55 21.39 12.16 -4.65
N LEU A 56 22.64 11.86 -4.30
CA LEU A 56 23.10 11.85 -2.91
C LEU A 56 23.71 13.20 -2.51
N SER A 57 23.54 13.57 -1.24
CA SER A 57 24.29 14.69 -0.66
C SER A 57 25.77 14.35 -0.62
N TYR A 58 26.62 15.37 -0.76
CA TYR A 58 28.08 15.21 -0.66
C TYR A 58 28.49 14.45 0.61
N LYS A 59 27.94 14.84 1.76
CA LYS A 59 28.21 14.18 3.05
C LYS A 59 27.75 12.72 3.04
N ALA A 60 26.56 12.41 2.54
CA ALA A 60 26.05 11.04 2.48
C ALA A 60 26.89 10.13 1.57
N ALA A 61 27.43 10.66 0.46
CA ALA A 61 28.32 9.90 -0.41
C ALA A 61 29.66 9.59 0.27
N TRP A 62 30.22 10.56 1.02
CA TRP A 62 31.42 10.33 1.82
C TRP A 62 31.20 9.29 2.91
N ASP A 63 30.15 9.45 3.72
CA ASP A 63 29.82 8.51 4.80
C ASP A 63 29.60 7.09 4.23
N ALA A 64 28.98 6.97 3.06
CA ALA A 64 28.80 5.70 2.38
C ALA A 64 30.12 5.08 1.92
N VAL A 65 31.05 5.85 1.35
CA VAL A 65 32.38 5.37 0.94
C VAL A 65 33.19 4.89 2.14
N ASP A 66 33.19 5.64 3.23
CA ASP A 66 33.93 5.28 4.44
C ASP A 66 33.35 4.02 5.11
N THR A 67 32.02 3.93 5.17
CA THR A 67 31.34 2.72 5.61
C THR A 67 31.74 1.51 4.75
N MET A 68 31.77 1.68 3.42
CA MET A 68 32.12 0.61 2.49
C MET A 68 33.58 0.15 2.64
N ASN A 69 34.52 1.08 2.77
CA ASN A 69 35.94 0.76 2.99
C ASN A 69 36.16 0.02 4.31
N ASN A 70 35.52 0.47 5.40
CA ASN A 70 35.65 -0.16 6.71
C ASN A 70 35.06 -1.58 6.73
N LEU A 71 33.90 -1.78 6.09
CA LEU A 71 33.24 -3.09 6.02
C LEU A 71 33.97 -4.09 5.11
N ALA A 72 34.62 -3.60 4.06
CA ALA A 72 35.32 -4.47 3.11
C ALA A 72 36.65 -5.02 3.66
N GLY A 73 37.15 -4.48 4.78
CA GLY A 73 38.47 -4.83 5.33
C GLY A 73 39.65 -4.32 4.50
N GLU A 74 39.38 -3.78 3.31
CA GLU A 74 40.32 -3.14 2.40
C GLU A 74 39.65 -1.97 1.67
N ALA A 75 40.44 -1.00 1.19
CA ALA A 75 39.88 0.15 0.49
C ALA A 75 39.21 -0.27 -0.83
N LEU A 76 37.93 0.08 -1.00
CA LEU A 76 37.20 -0.02 -2.26
C LEU A 76 37.38 1.22 -3.12
N VAL A 77 37.53 2.39 -2.49
CA VAL A 77 37.79 3.68 -3.16
C VAL A 77 39.08 4.29 -2.63
N LEU A 78 40.04 4.52 -3.53
CA LEU A 78 41.26 5.28 -3.27
C LEU A 78 41.00 6.75 -3.57
N ARG A 79 41.44 7.61 -2.65
CA ARG A 79 41.37 9.06 -2.81
C ARG A 79 42.70 9.55 -3.40
N SER A 80 42.65 10.36 -4.44
CA SER A 80 43.82 11.06 -4.96
C SER A 80 43.90 12.43 -4.31
N ILE A 81 45.00 12.70 -3.60
CA ILE A 81 45.27 14.02 -3.02
C ILE A 81 45.62 14.96 -4.19
N GLY A 82 44.81 15.99 -4.43
CA GLY A 82 44.98 16.92 -5.55
C GLY A 82 44.52 18.33 -5.18
N GLY A 83 45.36 19.33 -5.49
CA GLY A 83 45.30 20.72 -5.04
C GLY A 83 44.13 21.58 -5.57
N PRO A 84 44.35 22.80 -6.09
CA PRO A 84 43.33 23.87 -6.16
C PRO A 84 42.05 23.57 -6.95
N HIS A 85 41.99 22.47 -7.71
CA HIS A 85 40.80 22.03 -8.47
C HIS A 85 40.17 20.72 -7.94
N GLY A 86 40.57 20.25 -6.76
CA GLY A 86 39.94 19.12 -6.05
C GLY A 86 40.62 17.76 -6.26
N GLY A 87 40.54 16.92 -5.23
CA GLY A 87 41.04 15.54 -5.25
C GLY A 87 40.13 14.58 -6.02
N GLY A 88 40.74 13.61 -6.72
CA GLY A 88 40.03 12.56 -7.46
C GLY A 88 39.70 11.33 -6.62
N ALA A 89 38.91 10.42 -7.18
CA ALA A 89 38.61 9.12 -6.59
C ALA A 89 38.77 8.01 -7.63
N LYS A 90 39.41 6.91 -7.24
CA LYS A 90 39.65 5.76 -8.10
C LYS A 90 39.24 4.48 -7.40
N LEU A 91 38.50 3.64 -8.11
CA LEU A 91 38.10 2.32 -7.61
C LEU A 91 39.30 1.37 -7.56
N THR A 92 39.38 0.54 -6.51
CA THR A 92 40.36 -0.55 -6.43
C THR A 92 39.96 -1.74 -7.29
N LYS A 93 40.89 -2.68 -7.50
CA LYS A 93 40.59 -3.94 -8.20
C LYS A 93 39.43 -4.69 -7.51
N ARG A 94 39.41 -4.70 -6.18
CA ARG A 94 38.33 -5.30 -5.39
C ARG A 94 36.97 -4.68 -5.66
N ALA A 95 36.90 -3.35 -5.73
CA ALA A 95 35.66 -2.66 -6.05
C ALA A 95 35.11 -3.06 -7.43
N HIS A 96 35.98 -3.20 -8.44
CA HIS A 96 35.57 -3.66 -9.76
C HIS A 96 35.10 -5.12 -9.78
N GLU A 97 35.69 -6.00 -8.96
CA GLU A 97 35.23 -7.39 -8.81
C GLU A 97 33.83 -7.44 -8.14
N LEU A 98 33.63 -6.61 -7.10
CA LEU A 98 32.36 -6.51 -6.40
C LEU A 98 31.24 -5.98 -7.31
N ILE A 99 31.51 -4.92 -8.08
CA ILE A 99 30.56 -4.37 -9.05
C ILE A 99 30.18 -5.43 -10.09
N ARG A 100 31.16 -6.18 -10.63
CA ARG A 100 30.91 -7.25 -11.61
C ARG A 100 30.03 -8.36 -11.04
N LEU A 101 30.33 -8.83 -9.83
CA LEU A 101 29.51 -9.84 -9.17
C LEU A 101 28.07 -9.33 -8.96
N TYR A 102 27.92 -8.11 -8.46
CA TYR A 102 26.60 -7.50 -8.25
C TYR A 102 25.82 -7.37 -9.57
N GLN A 103 26.48 -6.93 -10.64
CA GLN A 103 25.85 -6.81 -11.96
C GLN A 103 25.40 -8.17 -12.50
N ALA A 104 26.21 -9.22 -12.36
CA ALA A 104 25.84 -10.57 -12.78
C ALA A 104 24.60 -11.09 -12.02
N VAL A 105 24.60 -10.93 -10.70
CA VAL A 105 23.45 -11.31 -9.85
C VAL A 105 22.20 -10.49 -10.22
N ASN A 106 22.36 -9.19 -10.49
CA ASN A 106 21.26 -8.32 -10.88
C ASN A 106 20.68 -8.66 -12.26
N GLN A 107 21.50 -9.13 -13.20
CA GLN A 107 21.04 -9.60 -14.50
C GLN A 107 20.17 -10.85 -14.38
N GLU A 108 20.60 -11.85 -13.59
CA GLU A 108 19.80 -13.06 -13.37
C GLU A 108 18.49 -12.75 -12.63
N HIS A 109 18.51 -11.84 -11.67
CA HIS A 109 17.29 -11.37 -11.01
C HIS A 109 16.33 -10.70 -12.00
N LYS A 110 16.80 -9.78 -12.84
CA LYS A 110 15.97 -9.17 -13.89
C LYS A 110 15.37 -10.21 -14.82
N ARG A 111 16.13 -11.24 -15.16
CA ARG A 111 15.66 -12.35 -15.99
C ARG A 111 14.56 -13.15 -15.27
N PHE A 112 14.74 -13.47 -14.00
CA PHE A 112 13.75 -14.14 -13.17
C PHE A 112 12.44 -13.34 -13.06
N ILE A 113 12.53 -12.03 -12.78
CA ILE A 113 11.38 -11.13 -12.74
C ILE A 113 10.67 -11.08 -14.11
N ALA A 114 11.41 -10.97 -15.20
CA ALA A 114 10.83 -10.98 -16.55
C ALA A 114 10.15 -12.31 -16.90
N LEU A 115 10.67 -13.44 -16.40
CA LEU A 115 10.03 -14.75 -16.54
C LEU A 115 8.72 -14.83 -15.76
N LEU A 116 8.72 -14.40 -14.49
CA LEU A 116 7.51 -14.34 -13.67
C LEU A 116 6.46 -13.43 -14.32
N SER A 117 6.87 -12.29 -14.87
CA SER A 117 5.95 -11.34 -15.52
C SER A 117 5.27 -11.92 -16.77
N ARG A 118 5.94 -12.83 -17.50
CA ARG A 118 5.39 -13.47 -18.72
C ARG A 118 4.44 -14.63 -18.42
N ALA A 119 4.57 -15.28 -17.27
CA ALA A 119 3.83 -16.49 -16.95
C ALA A 119 2.40 -16.23 -16.41
N ASN A 120 2.01 -14.97 -16.15
CA ASN A 120 1.19 -14.68 -14.96
C ASN A 120 -0.17 -13.98 -15.14
N ASN A 121 -0.92 -14.15 -16.23
CA ASN A 121 -2.24 -13.51 -16.32
C ASN A 121 -3.21 -13.89 -15.18
N GLU A 122 -3.18 -15.11 -14.65
CA GLU A 122 -4.03 -15.53 -13.52
C GLU A 122 -3.41 -15.24 -12.14
N CYS A 123 -2.08 -15.16 -12.05
CA CYS A 123 -1.41 -14.89 -10.79
C CYS A 123 -1.51 -13.41 -10.38
N PHE A 124 -1.59 -12.48 -11.34
CA PHE A 124 -1.71 -11.03 -11.05
C PHE A 124 -2.99 -10.68 -10.30
N GLN A 125 -4.13 -11.30 -10.61
CA GLN A 125 -5.37 -11.07 -9.85
C GLN A 125 -5.22 -11.49 -8.37
N ASN A 126 -4.50 -12.60 -8.13
CA ASN A 126 -4.21 -13.07 -6.78
C ASN A 126 -3.13 -12.24 -6.08
N LEU A 127 -2.16 -11.69 -6.82
CA LEU A 127 -1.12 -10.80 -6.29
C LEU A 127 -1.68 -9.43 -5.89
N GLU A 128 -2.59 -8.87 -6.69
CA GLU A 128 -3.36 -7.68 -6.29
C GLU A 128 -4.12 -7.95 -4.99
N LEU A 129 -4.85 -9.06 -4.92
CA LEU A 129 -5.55 -9.45 -3.68
C LEU A 129 -4.59 -9.58 -2.48
N MET A 130 -3.40 -10.17 -2.68
CA MET A 130 -2.35 -10.22 -1.66
C MET A 130 -1.84 -8.84 -1.25
N GLN A 131 -1.62 -7.92 -2.20
CA GLN A 131 -1.24 -6.53 -1.89
C GLN A 131 -2.33 -5.82 -1.07
N HIS A 132 -3.60 -6.07 -1.37
CA HIS A 132 -4.72 -5.50 -0.63
C HIS A 132 -4.74 -6.01 0.83
N MET A 133 -4.34 -7.27 1.06
CA MET A 133 -4.17 -7.83 2.40
C MET A 133 -2.98 -7.23 3.17
N MET A 134 -1.97 -6.68 2.47
CA MET A 134 -0.76 -6.10 3.07
C MET A 134 -0.95 -4.67 3.58
N ILE A 135 -2.05 -3.99 3.24
CA ILE A 135 -2.32 -2.65 3.79
C ILE A 135 -2.55 -2.75 5.30
N GLU A 136 -1.70 -2.10 6.09
CA GLU A 136 -1.90 -1.95 7.54
C GLU A 136 -2.51 -0.57 7.86
N THR A 137 -3.70 -0.57 8.47
CA THR A 137 -4.36 0.63 9.00
C THR A 137 -5.07 0.29 10.30
N SER A 138 -5.34 1.30 11.13
CA SER A 138 -6.15 1.14 12.36
C SER A 138 -7.62 0.86 12.08
N ALA A 139 -8.14 1.21 10.90
CA ALA A 139 -9.50 0.86 10.50
C ALA A 139 -9.67 -0.67 10.45
N ARG A 140 -10.65 -1.16 11.21
CA ARG A 140 -10.96 -2.60 11.32
C ARG A 140 -11.75 -3.11 10.12
N ASN A 141 -12.50 -2.22 9.47
CA ASN A 141 -13.25 -2.54 8.27
C ASN A 141 -12.46 -2.05 7.07
N LYS A 142 -12.05 -2.98 6.21
CA LYS A 142 -11.41 -2.72 4.93
C LYS A 142 -12.21 -3.46 3.88
N LEU A 143 -12.91 -2.70 3.05
CA LEU A 143 -13.83 -3.26 2.06
C LEU A 143 -13.31 -2.89 0.68
N LEU A 144 -12.81 -3.89 -0.04
CA LEU A 144 -12.43 -3.73 -1.44
C LEU A 144 -13.69 -3.62 -2.29
N GLY A 145 -13.78 -2.58 -3.11
CA GLY A 145 -14.88 -2.39 -4.03
C GLY A 145 -14.45 -1.73 -5.34
N VAL A 146 -15.42 -1.58 -6.23
CA VAL A 146 -15.31 -0.86 -7.48
C VAL A 146 -16.19 0.38 -7.41
N VAL A 147 -15.68 1.53 -7.83
CA VAL A 147 -16.47 2.77 -7.93
C VAL A 147 -17.60 2.53 -8.93
N ASP A 148 -18.84 2.61 -8.46
CA ASP A 148 -20.03 2.52 -9.30
C ASP A 148 -20.29 3.86 -9.97
N HIS A 149 -20.44 4.91 -9.17
CA HIS A 149 -20.63 6.27 -9.65
C HIS A 149 -20.09 7.30 -8.65
N ILE A 150 -19.88 8.52 -9.16
CA ILE A 150 -19.47 9.68 -8.38
C ILE A 150 -20.48 10.79 -8.62
N SER A 151 -21.11 11.24 -7.55
CA SER A 151 -22.05 12.36 -7.54
C SER A 151 -21.33 13.62 -7.07
N PRO A 152 -21.03 14.56 -7.98
CA PRO A 152 -20.29 15.76 -7.61
C PRO A 152 -21.15 16.70 -6.75
N GLY A 153 -20.59 17.20 -5.64
CA GLY A 153 -21.25 18.21 -4.80
C GLY A 153 -20.62 19.59 -4.97
N ALA A 154 -20.99 20.56 -4.12
CA ALA A 154 -20.34 21.88 -4.14
C ALA A 154 -18.95 21.82 -3.48
N ILE A 155 -18.87 21.14 -2.33
CA ILE A 155 -17.68 21.06 -1.46
C ILE A 155 -17.12 19.62 -1.45
N ASN A 156 -17.98 18.65 -1.21
CA ASN A 156 -17.64 17.23 -1.16
C ASN A 156 -18.38 16.48 -2.26
N ASP A 157 -17.75 15.44 -2.78
CA ASP A 157 -18.34 14.51 -3.71
C ASP A 157 -18.78 13.25 -2.97
N GLU A 158 -19.89 12.68 -3.41
CA GLU A 158 -20.38 11.40 -2.92
C GLU A 158 -19.92 10.31 -3.89
N VAL A 159 -19.18 9.33 -3.37
CA VAL A 159 -18.65 8.20 -4.13
C VAL A 159 -19.37 6.94 -3.67
N ALA A 160 -20.01 6.25 -4.60
CA ALA A 160 -20.63 4.95 -4.36
C ALA A 160 -19.66 3.83 -4.77
N LEU A 161 -19.39 2.91 -3.85
CA LEU A 161 -18.57 1.72 -4.07
C LEU A 161 -19.43 0.48 -4.02
N THR A 162 -19.32 -0.36 -5.04
CA THR A 162 -19.85 -1.72 -5.03
C THR A 162 -18.81 -2.65 -4.43
N VAL A 163 -19.15 -3.28 -3.31
CA VAL A 163 -18.32 -4.26 -2.58
C VAL A 163 -18.95 -5.64 -2.75
N GLY A 164 -18.14 -6.64 -3.10
CA GLY A 164 -18.62 -8.00 -3.36
C GLY A 164 -19.70 -8.06 -4.44
N ASP A 165 -20.72 -8.87 -4.21
CA ASP A 165 -21.82 -9.11 -5.15
C ASP A 165 -23.00 -8.12 -4.93
N GLY A 166 -22.68 -6.83 -4.75
CA GLY A 166 -23.68 -5.76 -4.85
C GLY A 166 -23.89 -4.89 -3.60
N ILE A 167 -23.12 -5.06 -2.53
CA ILE A 167 -23.20 -4.17 -1.36
C ILE A 167 -22.75 -2.77 -1.76
N GLN A 168 -23.60 -1.77 -1.55
CA GLN A 168 -23.27 -0.36 -1.78
C GLN A 168 -22.70 0.29 -0.53
N ILE A 169 -21.48 0.80 -0.63
CA ILE A 169 -20.85 1.66 0.38
C ILE A 169 -20.76 3.07 -0.17
N ILE A 170 -21.40 4.01 0.52
CA ILE A 170 -21.39 5.43 0.19
C ILE A 170 -20.34 6.14 1.04
N ALA A 171 -19.40 6.82 0.37
CA ALA A 171 -18.40 7.67 0.99
C ALA A 171 -18.62 9.13 0.57
N THR A 172 -18.37 10.07 1.48
CA THR A 172 -18.36 11.50 1.17
C THR A 172 -16.95 12.03 1.41
N ILE A 173 -16.26 12.42 0.35
CA ILE A 173 -14.87 12.90 0.39
C ILE A 173 -14.75 14.24 -0.35
N SER A 174 -13.64 14.97 -0.16
CA SER A 174 -13.46 16.24 -0.87
C SER A 174 -13.26 16.00 -2.37
N LYS A 175 -13.61 16.99 -3.19
CA LYS A 175 -13.31 16.99 -4.63
C LYS A 175 -11.83 16.78 -4.91
N GLU A 176 -10.99 17.40 -4.11
CA GLU A 176 -9.53 17.26 -4.20
C GLU A 176 -9.11 15.81 -3.97
N SER A 177 -9.73 15.10 -3.01
CA SER A 177 -9.48 13.67 -2.79
C SER A 177 -9.95 12.80 -3.95
N VAL A 178 -11.09 13.11 -4.57
CA VAL A 178 -11.54 12.39 -5.79
C VAL A 178 -10.51 12.53 -6.91
N GLN A 179 -9.98 13.75 -7.10
CA GLN A 179 -8.99 14.04 -8.13
C GLN A 179 -7.62 13.43 -7.81
N SER A 180 -7.14 13.54 -6.56
CA SER A 180 -5.82 13.03 -6.17
C SER A 180 -5.75 11.52 -6.15
N LEU A 181 -6.84 10.85 -5.77
CA LEU A 181 -7.00 9.40 -5.87
C LEU A 181 -7.37 8.95 -7.30
N ASP A 182 -7.56 9.89 -8.22
CA ASP A 182 -7.96 9.67 -9.61
C ASP A 182 -9.16 8.72 -9.71
N LEU A 183 -10.22 8.96 -8.92
CA LEU A 183 -11.39 8.09 -8.87
C LEU A 183 -12.30 8.32 -10.09
N TYR A 184 -12.73 7.22 -10.72
CA TYR A 184 -13.70 7.22 -11.81
C TYR A 184 -14.54 5.93 -11.77
N PRO A 185 -15.76 5.91 -12.33
CA PRO A 185 -16.57 4.69 -12.45
C PRO A 185 -15.79 3.53 -13.07
N GLY A 186 -15.75 2.39 -12.38
CA GLY A 186 -14.97 1.20 -12.74
C GLY A 186 -13.60 1.11 -12.08
N LYS A 187 -13.09 2.17 -11.43
CA LYS A 187 -11.82 2.11 -10.70
C LYS A 187 -12.00 1.32 -9.40
N ARG A 188 -10.99 0.52 -9.05
CA ARG A 188 -10.94 -0.19 -7.77
C ARG A 188 -10.48 0.73 -6.66
N ALA A 189 -11.13 0.64 -5.51
CA ALA A 189 -10.78 1.39 -4.31
C ALA A 189 -11.10 0.57 -3.05
N ILE A 190 -10.45 0.90 -1.95
CA ILE A 190 -10.67 0.29 -0.64
C ILE A 190 -11.35 1.33 0.25
N ALA A 191 -12.50 0.95 0.82
CA ALA A 191 -13.17 1.72 1.85
C ALA A 191 -12.63 1.31 3.23
N PHE A 192 -12.16 2.30 3.98
CA PHE A 192 -11.70 2.16 5.36
C PHE A 192 -12.73 2.75 6.30
N ILE A 193 -13.24 1.94 7.22
CA ILE A 193 -14.24 2.35 8.22
C ILE A 193 -13.74 1.94 9.60
N GLN A 194 -13.64 2.91 10.52
CA GLN A 194 -13.22 2.64 11.89
C GLN A 194 -14.35 1.94 12.65
N ALA A 195 -14.06 0.88 13.41
CA ALA A 195 -15.11 0.13 14.13
C ALA A 195 -15.93 1.02 15.09
N SER A 196 -15.30 2.04 15.68
CA SER A 196 -15.99 2.99 16.58
C SER A 196 -16.91 3.99 15.89
N SER A 197 -16.89 4.09 14.55
CA SER A 197 -17.85 4.91 13.79
C SER A 197 -19.06 4.11 13.32
N VAL A 198 -19.06 2.78 13.54
CA VAL A 198 -20.16 1.89 13.20
C VAL A 198 -21.09 1.76 14.40
N ILE A 199 -22.34 2.16 14.20
CA ILE A 199 -23.44 1.98 15.14
C ILE A 199 -24.13 0.66 14.79
N VAL A 200 -24.50 -0.12 15.81
CA VAL A 200 -25.33 -1.32 15.63
C VAL A 200 -26.79 -0.95 15.85
N GLY A 201 -27.65 -1.31 14.90
CA GLY A 201 -29.10 -1.18 15.03
C GLY A 201 -29.78 -2.55 15.06
N LEU A 202 -30.89 -2.66 15.78
CA LEU A 202 -31.74 -3.85 15.76
C LEU A 202 -32.96 -3.63 14.85
N PRO A 203 -33.47 -4.69 14.19
CA PRO A 203 -34.71 -4.62 13.41
C PRO A 203 -35.93 -4.33 14.30
N GLY A 204 -36.98 -3.73 13.73
CA GLY A 204 -38.27 -3.56 14.39
C GLY A 204 -38.59 -2.15 14.92
N GLY A 205 -37.75 -1.15 14.64
CA GLY A 205 -38.04 0.27 14.93
C GLY A 205 -38.23 1.09 13.65
N ASP A 206 -39.25 1.95 13.62
CA ASP A 206 -39.41 2.99 12.58
C ASP A 206 -38.41 4.12 12.82
N LEU A 207 -37.16 3.92 12.42
CA LEU A 207 -36.09 4.89 12.59
C LEU A 207 -35.63 5.43 11.24
N ARG A 208 -35.81 6.74 11.03
CA ARG A 208 -35.24 7.46 9.88
C ARG A 208 -33.90 8.04 10.27
N LEU A 209 -32.84 7.51 9.68
CA LEU A 209 -31.46 7.90 9.97
C LEU A 209 -30.86 8.73 8.84
N SER A 210 -30.04 9.73 9.20
CA SER A 210 -29.22 10.46 8.24
C SER A 210 -28.01 9.66 7.74
N ALA A 211 -27.78 8.46 8.30
CA ALA A 211 -26.68 7.59 7.90
C ALA A 211 -27.00 6.98 6.53
N ARG A 212 -26.13 7.22 5.55
CA ARG A 212 -26.27 6.72 4.18
C ARG A 212 -25.96 5.23 4.06
N ASN A 213 -25.15 4.70 4.97
CA ASN A 213 -24.80 3.28 5.01
C ASN A 213 -25.59 2.60 6.13
N GLN A 214 -26.45 1.66 5.74
CA GLN A 214 -27.27 0.85 6.63
C GLN A 214 -27.24 -0.57 6.09
N LEU A 215 -26.27 -1.36 6.54
CA LEU A 215 -26.00 -2.69 6.00
C LEU A 215 -26.67 -3.72 6.89
N GLN A 216 -27.62 -4.46 6.33
CA GLN A 216 -28.29 -5.55 7.03
C GLN A 216 -27.38 -6.78 7.14
N GLY A 217 -27.43 -7.43 8.29
CA GLY A 217 -26.72 -8.68 8.51
C GLY A 217 -27.16 -9.38 9.79
N THR A 218 -26.31 -10.30 10.23
CA THR A 218 -26.52 -11.09 11.45
C THR A 218 -25.29 -10.98 12.33
N VAL A 219 -25.49 -10.85 13.64
CA VAL A 219 -24.38 -10.86 14.60
C VAL A 219 -23.71 -12.24 14.56
N ASN A 220 -22.45 -12.26 14.12
CA ASN A 220 -21.66 -13.48 13.97
C ASN A 220 -20.81 -13.77 15.21
N ARG A 221 -20.31 -12.71 15.86
CA ARG A 221 -19.43 -12.86 17.03
C ARG A 221 -19.48 -11.63 17.92
N ILE A 222 -19.44 -11.85 19.23
CA ILE A 222 -19.31 -10.77 20.24
C ILE A 222 -18.10 -11.05 21.13
N VAL A 223 -17.18 -10.09 21.22
CA VAL A 223 -16.01 -10.15 22.11
C VAL A 223 -16.12 -9.03 23.13
N THR A 224 -16.44 -9.39 24.37
CA THR A 224 -16.63 -8.42 25.46
C THR A 224 -15.35 -8.19 26.24
N GLY A 225 -14.95 -6.93 26.36
CA GLY A 225 -13.86 -6.47 27.23
C GLY A 225 -14.38 -5.81 28.51
N ALA A 226 -13.46 -5.20 29.28
CA ALA A 226 -13.81 -4.54 30.54
C ALA A 226 -14.69 -3.29 30.35
N VAL A 227 -14.47 -2.53 29.28
CA VAL A 227 -15.14 -1.24 29.00
C VAL A 227 -15.95 -1.28 27.70
N ASN A 228 -15.43 -1.97 26.68
CA ASN A 228 -16.02 -2.04 25.34
C ASN A 228 -16.25 -3.49 24.93
N ALA A 229 -17.12 -3.68 23.95
CA ALA A 229 -17.30 -4.92 23.22
C ALA A 229 -17.05 -4.69 21.72
N GLU A 230 -16.43 -5.67 21.08
CA GLU A 230 -16.33 -5.74 19.62
C GLU A 230 -17.40 -6.69 19.11
N VAL A 231 -18.24 -6.20 18.19
CA VAL A 231 -19.33 -6.97 17.56
C VAL A 231 -19.00 -7.13 16.09
N SER A 232 -19.00 -8.36 15.62
CA SER A 232 -18.83 -8.71 14.21
C SER A 232 -20.20 -9.02 13.60
N ILE A 233 -20.61 -8.26 12.58
CA ILE A 233 -21.86 -8.46 11.84
C ILE A 233 -21.52 -9.07 10.49
N ALA A 234 -21.98 -10.29 10.23
CA ALA A 234 -21.87 -10.92 8.93
C ALA A 234 -22.98 -10.40 8.00
N LEU A 235 -22.58 -9.90 6.84
CA LEU A 235 -23.48 -9.53 5.75
C LEU A 235 -23.82 -10.78 4.93
N GLU A 236 -24.93 -10.76 4.19
CA GLU A 236 -25.42 -11.92 3.41
C GLU A 236 -24.39 -12.51 2.43
N GLN A 237 -23.45 -11.69 1.98
CA GLN A 237 -22.45 -12.03 0.96
C GLN A 237 -21.08 -12.44 1.57
N GLY A 238 -21.03 -12.67 2.87
CA GLY A 238 -19.85 -13.20 3.57
C GLY A 238 -18.85 -12.16 4.08
N GLN A 239 -19.00 -10.87 3.73
CA GLN A 239 -18.22 -9.80 4.37
C GLN A 239 -18.64 -9.63 5.82
N ILE A 240 -17.68 -9.25 6.67
CA ILE A 240 -17.91 -8.99 8.09
C ILE A 240 -17.63 -7.51 8.35
N ILE A 241 -18.55 -6.85 9.06
CA ILE A 241 -18.37 -5.51 9.59
C ILE A 241 -18.13 -5.61 11.09
N ALA A 242 -16.98 -5.11 11.55
CA ALA A 242 -16.67 -4.94 12.95
C ALA A 242 -17.17 -3.57 13.45
N ALA A 243 -17.91 -3.60 14.55
CA ALA A 243 -18.37 -2.45 15.30
C ALA A 243 -17.81 -2.50 16.72
N MET A 244 -17.50 -1.34 17.30
CA MET A 244 -17.07 -1.24 18.70
C MET A 244 -18.12 -0.47 19.50
N LEU A 245 -18.61 -1.10 20.56
CA LEU A 245 -19.66 -0.57 21.43
C LEU A 245 -19.18 -0.49 22.87
N SER A 246 -19.82 0.35 23.69
CA SER A 246 -19.65 0.25 25.14
C SER A 246 -20.29 -1.05 25.64
N LYS A 247 -19.73 -1.61 26.71
CA LYS A 247 -20.33 -2.78 27.38
C LYS A 247 -21.78 -2.53 27.80
N GLU A 248 -22.09 -1.33 28.28
CA GLU A 248 -23.44 -0.89 28.65
C GLU A 248 -24.41 -0.90 27.44
N SER A 249 -23.94 -0.49 26.26
CA SER A 249 -24.77 -0.54 25.05
C SER A 249 -25.07 -1.99 24.65
N LEU A 250 -24.08 -2.87 24.75
CA LEU A 250 -24.27 -4.30 24.46
C LEU A 250 -25.34 -4.92 25.38
N GLU A 251 -25.24 -4.65 26.69
CA GLU A 251 -26.16 -5.17 27.71
C GLU A 251 -27.57 -4.59 27.58
N SER A 252 -27.69 -3.27 27.38
CA SER A 252 -29.00 -2.61 27.25
C SER A 252 -29.75 -2.98 25.97
N MET A 253 -29.03 -3.34 24.91
CA MET A 253 -29.61 -3.83 23.66
C MET A 253 -29.96 -5.33 23.71
N ASP A 254 -29.57 -6.05 24.77
CA ASP A 254 -29.66 -7.52 24.87
C ASP A 254 -29.12 -8.22 23.59
N LEU A 255 -28.02 -7.68 23.05
CA LEU A 255 -27.49 -8.12 21.77
C LEU A 255 -26.87 -9.52 21.88
N LYS A 256 -27.32 -10.44 21.02
CA LYS A 256 -26.87 -11.83 21.01
C LYS A 256 -26.29 -12.22 19.66
N GLU A 257 -25.42 -13.23 19.69
CA GLU A 257 -25.00 -13.92 18.46
C GLU A 257 -26.25 -14.51 17.76
N GLU A 258 -26.17 -14.64 16.44
CA GLU A 258 -27.25 -15.09 15.55
C GLU A 258 -28.45 -14.13 15.43
N GLN A 259 -28.42 -13.00 16.12
CA GLN A 259 -29.47 -11.99 16.02
C GLN A 259 -29.31 -11.14 14.75
N ALA A 260 -30.43 -10.84 14.09
CA ALA A 260 -30.44 -9.89 12.99
C ALA A 260 -30.09 -8.48 13.48
N ALA A 261 -29.22 -7.79 12.75
CA ALA A 261 -28.72 -6.46 13.10
C ALA A 261 -28.37 -5.64 11.85
N TYR A 262 -28.19 -4.34 12.04
CA TYR A 262 -27.73 -3.40 11.02
C TYR A 262 -26.40 -2.79 11.45
N ALA A 263 -25.42 -2.77 10.54
CA ALA A 263 -24.23 -1.94 10.66
C ALA A 263 -24.50 -0.58 10.01
N ILE A 264 -24.47 0.47 10.81
CA ILE A 264 -24.92 1.81 10.43
C ILE A 264 -23.76 2.79 10.59
N PHE A 265 -23.43 3.54 9.54
CA PHE A 265 -22.39 4.57 9.62
C PHE A 265 -22.60 5.69 8.60
N LYS A 266 -22.07 6.88 8.90
CA LYS A 266 -22.16 8.03 8.00
C LYS A 266 -21.21 7.87 6.81
N ALA A 267 -21.60 8.41 5.66
CA ALA A 267 -20.73 8.46 4.48
C ALA A 267 -19.44 9.26 4.74
N SER A 268 -19.51 10.28 5.61
CA SER A 268 -18.34 11.06 6.05
C SER A 268 -17.38 10.29 6.97
N SER A 269 -17.76 9.09 7.43
CA SER A 269 -16.91 8.22 8.25
C SER A 269 -16.20 7.15 7.41
N VAL A 270 -16.39 7.16 6.09
CA VAL A 270 -15.74 6.27 5.15
C VAL A 270 -14.58 7.01 4.50
N MET A 271 -13.36 6.49 4.67
CA MET A 271 -12.19 6.96 3.94
C MET A 271 -11.94 6.06 2.74
N LEU A 272 -11.48 6.63 1.63
CA LEU A 272 -11.12 5.88 0.43
C LEU A 272 -9.61 5.88 0.24
N GLY A 273 -9.08 4.75 -0.18
CA GLY A 273 -7.72 4.63 -0.70
C GLY A 273 -7.71 3.84 -2.00
N VAL A 274 -6.76 4.18 -2.87
CA VAL A 274 -6.44 3.41 -4.06
C VAL A 274 -5.07 2.76 -3.85
N LEU A 275 -4.83 1.66 -4.55
CA LEU A 275 -3.52 1.03 -4.62
C LEU A 275 -2.98 1.30 -6.02
N ASP A 276 -1.80 1.92 -6.05
CA ASP A 276 -1.02 2.15 -7.27
C ASP A 276 -0.10 0.95 -7.55
#